data_AF-A0A564TWC7-F1
#
_entry.id   AF-A0A564TWC7-F1
#
_cell.length_a   1.000
_cell.length_b   1.000
_cell.length_c   1.000
_cell.angle_alpha   90.00
_cell.angle_beta   90.00
_cell.angle_gamma   90.00
#
_symmetry.space_group_name_H-M   'P 1'
#
loop_
_entity.id
_entity.type
_entity.pdbx_description
1 polymer ?
#
loop_
_entity_poly.entity_id
_entity_poly.type
_entity_poly.pdbx_seq_one_letter_code
_entity_poly.pdbx_strand_id
1 'polypeptide(L)'
;MKTAKRLLALALAGVMALALLTGCSDSSSQAKQVEEYFRYRRGQFNDQKDETLDKKLKVIARQFQPDWLKDEKGGLTEEARNIIKNELKDYLVTGSVHLWYGEVKPCQSALAQAESMKQCAMVGFGRYDPSSGTPLQAIAFTITGKKSDGRRYYLALRTDATIKTPQN
;
A
#
# COMPACT_ATOMS: atom_id res chain seq x y z
N MET A 1 13.66 -50.66 -18.15
CA MET A 1 13.22 -49.25 -18.28
C MET A 1 12.29 -48.75 -17.15
N LYS A 2 12.37 -49.24 -15.89
CA LYS A 2 11.48 -48.82 -14.79
C LYS A 2 12.10 -47.85 -13.76
N THR A 3 13.42 -47.68 -13.78
CA THR A 3 14.18 -46.89 -12.79
C THR A 3 14.44 -45.44 -13.22
N ALA A 4 14.64 -45.18 -14.52
CA ALA A 4 14.85 -43.82 -15.03
C ALA A 4 13.63 -42.89 -14.84
N LYS A 5 12.40 -43.42 -14.98
CA LYS A 5 11.17 -42.64 -14.73
C LYS A 5 11.00 -42.18 -13.28
N ARG A 6 11.52 -42.94 -12.30
CA ARG A 6 11.44 -42.58 -10.88
C ARG A 6 12.46 -41.50 -10.50
N LEU A 7 13.65 -41.52 -11.10
CA LEU A 7 14.67 -40.49 -10.90
C LEU A 7 14.25 -39.15 -11.51
N LEU A 8 13.59 -39.17 -12.67
CA LEU A 8 13.06 -37.96 -13.31
C LEU A 8 11.91 -37.34 -12.49
N ALA A 9 11.06 -38.17 -11.87
CA ALA A 9 9.98 -37.71 -11.00
C ALA A 9 10.50 -37.10 -9.68
N LEU A 10 11.57 -37.64 -9.08
CA LEU A 10 12.21 -37.04 -7.91
C LEU A 10 12.92 -35.73 -8.23
N ALA A 11 13.54 -35.60 -9.41
CA ALA A 11 14.15 -34.35 -9.84
C ALA A 11 13.09 -33.25 -10.05
N LEU A 12 11.93 -33.58 -10.63
CA LEU A 12 10.85 -32.62 -10.83
C LEU A 12 10.19 -32.18 -9.50
N ALA A 13 10.01 -33.11 -8.56
CA ALA A 13 9.51 -32.81 -7.22
C ALA A 13 10.53 -32.01 -6.38
N GLY A 14 11.84 -32.28 -6.56
CA GLY A 14 12.92 -31.53 -5.92
C GLY A 14 13.03 -30.08 -6.41
N VAL A 15 12.81 -29.82 -7.70
CA VAL A 15 12.81 -28.45 -8.26
C VAL A 15 11.60 -27.64 -7.77
N MET A 16 10.42 -28.26 -7.62
CA MET A 16 9.25 -27.60 -7.03
C MET A 16 9.45 -27.31 -5.53
N ALA A 17 10.08 -28.23 -4.78
CA ALA A 17 10.43 -27.98 -3.39
C ALA A 17 11.52 -26.90 -3.25
N LEU A 18 12.49 -26.85 -4.18
CA LEU A 18 13.54 -25.83 -4.17
C LEU A 18 12.99 -24.45 -4.56
N ALA A 19 12.02 -24.34 -5.47
CA ALA A 19 11.31 -23.09 -5.77
C ALA A 19 10.42 -22.60 -4.61
N LEU A 20 10.01 -23.49 -3.70
CA LEU A 20 9.36 -23.13 -2.43
C LEU A 20 10.36 -22.76 -1.34
N LEU A 21 11.58 -23.34 -1.35
CA LEU A 21 12.67 -23.04 -0.41
C LEU A 21 13.51 -21.82 -0.80
N THR A 22 13.63 -21.50 -2.08
CA THR A 22 14.15 -20.23 -2.62
C THR A 22 13.02 -19.23 -2.88
N GLY A 23 11.80 -19.58 -2.47
CA GLY A 23 10.54 -18.98 -2.85
C GLY A 23 10.28 -17.63 -2.19
N CYS A 24 10.29 -16.60 -3.03
CA CYS A 24 9.96 -15.21 -2.73
C CYS A 24 11.00 -14.53 -1.83
N SER A 25 11.75 -13.62 -2.45
CA SER A 25 12.60 -12.62 -1.81
C SER A 25 12.04 -12.21 -0.44
N ASP A 26 12.89 -12.11 0.58
CA ASP A 26 12.54 -11.69 1.94
C ASP A 26 11.37 -10.71 1.88
N SER A 27 10.22 -11.08 2.46
CA SER A 27 8.96 -10.36 2.25
C SER A 27 9.07 -8.83 2.45
N SER A 28 10.02 -8.37 3.27
CA SER A 28 10.40 -6.97 3.44
C SER A 28 11.07 -6.35 2.21
N SER A 29 12.01 -7.05 1.57
CA SER A 29 12.70 -6.63 0.33
C SER A 29 11.73 -6.52 -0.84
N GLN A 30 10.76 -7.43 -0.96
CA GLN A 30 9.75 -7.38 -2.00
C GLN A 30 8.74 -6.24 -1.74
N ALA A 31 8.29 -6.06 -0.50
CA ALA A 31 7.41 -4.95 -0.12
C ALA A 31 8.00 -3.59 -0.47
N LYS A 32 9.29 -3.41 -0.20
CA LYS A 32 10.03 -2.19 -0.53
C LYS A 32 10.06 -1.93 -2.03
N GLN A 33 10.31 -2.96 -2.85
CA GLN A 33 10.26 -2.83 -4.31
C GLN A 33 8.84 -2.47 -4.79
N VAL A 34 7.79 -3.06 -4.21
CA VAL A 34 6.40 -2.72 -4.55
C VAL A 34 6.12 -1.25 -4.22
N GLU A 35 6.55 -0.77 -3.05
CA GLU A 35 6.43 0.63 -2.66
C GLU A 35 7.15 1.55 -3.64
N GLU A 36 8.41 1.25 -3.98
CA GLU A 36 9.22 2.04 -4.91
C GLU A 36 8.57 2.11 -6.31
N TYR A 37 8.11 0.98 -6.86
CA TYR A 37 7.38 0.96 -8.12
C TYR A 37 6.04 1.69 -8.04
N PHE A 38 5.32 1.56 -6.92
CA PHE A 38 4.06 2.26 -6.72
C PHE A 38 4.27 3.78 -6.69
N ARG A 39 5.26 4.27 -5.93
CA ARG A 39 5.66 5.70 -5.91
C ARG A 39 6.05 6.17 -7.31
N TYR A 40 6.85 5.37 -8.03
CA TYR A 40 7.26 5.68 -9.39
C TYR A 40 6.06 5.93 -10.31
N ARG A 41 5.08 5.01 -10.29
CA ARG A 41 3.89 5.10 -11.13
C ARG A 41 2.93 6.21 -10.75
N ARG A 42 3.03 6.76 -9.54
CA ARG A 42 2.17 7.86 -9.07
C ARG A 42 2.80 9.24 -9.27
N GLY A 43 3.93 9.32 -9.99
CA GLY A 43 4.58 10.58 -10.32
C GLY A 43 5.22 11.27 -9.12
N GLN A 44 5.50 10.52 -8.05
CA GLN A 44 6.06 11.08 -6.82
C GLN A 44 7.60 11.14 -6.95
N PHE A 45 8.11 12.08 -7.75
CA PHE A 45 9.56 12.25 -7.97
C PHE A 45 10.16 13.57 -7.49
N ASN A 46 9.39 14.64 -7.22
CA ASN A 46 9.97 15.95 -6.92
C ASN A 46 9.43 16.64 -5.63
N ASP A 47 10.37 16.86 -4.71
CA ASP A 47 10.73 18.05 -3.90
C ASP A 47 9.83 18.65 -2.82
N GLN A 48 8.54 18.34 -2.74
CA GLN A 48 7.69 18.85 -1.64
C GLN A 48 7.20 17.73 -0.72
N LYS A 49 8.18 17.06 -0.11
CA LYS A 49 7.95 16.09 0.96
C LYS A 49 7.93 16.82 2.30
N ASP A 50 6.74 16.93 2.90
CA ASP A 50 6.64 17.31 4.30
C ASP A 50 6.85 16.05 5.18
N GLU A 51 7.90 16.09 6.00
CA GLU A 51 8.28 14.97 6.88
C GLU A 51 7.25 14.71 7.99
N THR A 52 6.51 15.73 8.43
CA THR A 52 5.46 15.60 9.43
C THR A 52 4.22 14.92 8.85
N LEU A 53 3.81 15.33 7.66
CA LEU A 53 2.74 14.69 6.89
C LEU A 53 3.07 13.22 6.58
N ASP A 54 4.30 12.96 6.13
CA ASP A 54 4.80 11.61 5.87
C ASP A 54 4.75 10.73 7.13
N LYS A 55 5.22 11.24 8.27
CA LYS A 55 5.13 10.55 9.57
C LYS A 55 3.69 10.27 9.98
N LYS A 56 2.79 11.25 9.87
CA LYS A 56 1.36 11.09 10.18
C LYS A 56 0.72 10.00 9.32
N LEU A 57 0.95 10.03 8.00
CA LEU A 57 0.45 8.97 7.12
C LEU A 57 1.04 7.60 7.46
N LYS A 58 2.32 7.52 7.83
CA LYS A 58 2.95 6.26 8.29
C LYS A 58 2.32 5.72 9.58
N VAL A 59 1.96 6.61 10.52
CA VAL A 59 1.25 6.21 11.75
C VAL A 59 -0.11 5.61 11.40
N ILE A 60 -0.88 6.27 10.53
CA ILE A 60 -2.18 5.75 10.07
C ILE A 60 -2.01 4.43 9.34
N ALA A 61 -1.03 4.33 8.43
CA ALA A 61 -0.76 3.10 7.68
C ALA A 61 -0.42 1.93 8.61
N ARG A 62 0.33 2.15 9.70
CA ARG A 62 0.60 1.11 10.70
C ARG A 62 -0.62 0.67 11.50
N GLN A 63 -1.60 1.56 11.68
CA GLN A 63 -2.87 1.23 12.33
C GLN A 63 -3.83 0.48 11.40
N PHE A 64 -3.51 0.34 10.12
CA PHE A 64 -4.43 -0.24 9.15
C PHE A 64 -4.81 -1.67 9.51
N GLN A 65 -6.11 -1.89 9.67
CA GLN A 65 -6.66 -3.21 9.88
C GLN A 65 -7.32 -3.72 8.59
N PRO A 66 -7.25 -5.02 8.27
CA PRO A 66 -7.79 -5.52 7.01
C PRO A 66 -9.32 -5.36 6.86
N ASP A 67 -10.04 -5.27 7.96
CA ASP A 67 -11.48 -4.97 8.02
C ASP A 67 -11.82 -3.51 7.72
N TRP A 68 -10.82 -2.61 7.65
CA TRP A 68 -11.01 -1.26 7.11
C TRP A 68 -11.44 -1.30 5.65
N LEU A 69 -11.13 -2.38 4.92
CA LEU A 69 -11.60 -2.61 3.55
C LEU A 69 -12.96 -3.30 3.56
N LYS A 70 -13.97 -2.64 2.97
CA LYS A 70 -15.26 -3.24 2.65
C LYS A 70 -15.12 -4.29 1.54
N ASP A 71 -15.83 -5.39 1.71
CA ASP A 71 -15.60 -6.63 0.95
C ASP A 71 -16.13 -6.57 -0.50
N GLU A 72 -17.21 -5.83 -0.79
CA GLU A 72 -17.96 -6.02 -2.06
C GLU A 72 -17.85 -4.91 -3.11
N LYS A 73 -17.48 -3.68 -2.75
CA LYS A 73 -17.46 -2.54 -3.70
C LYS A 73 -16.19 -1.71 -3.71
N GLY A 74 -15.21 -2.07 -2.89
CA GLY A 74 -14.02 -1.25 -2.66
C GLY A 74 -14.40 0.01 -1.90
N GLY A 75 -14.01 0.10 -0.64
CA GLY A 75 -14.30 1.27 0.16
C GLY A 75 -13.75 1.12 1.57
N LEU A 76 -13.62 2.25 2.26
CA LEU A 76 -13.30 2.26 3.68
C LEU A 76 -14.55 2.04 4.53
N THR A 77 -14.40 1.34 5.65
CA THR A 77 -15.39 1.37 6.73
C THR A 77 -15.57 2.79 7.27
N GLU A 78 -16.70 3.06 7.91
CA GLU A 78 -16.94 4.37 8.53
C GLU A 78 -15.91 4.66 9.62
N GLU A 79 -15.57 3.64 10.41
CA GLU A 79 -14.52 3.69 11.41
C GLU A 79 -13.17 4.10 10.81
N ALA A 80 -12.72 3.42 9.75
CA ALA A 80 -11.46 3.75 9.09
C ALA A 80 -11.45 5.19 8.53
N ARG A 81 -12.57 5.64 7.95
CA ARG A 81 -12.72 7.03 7.49
C ARG A 81 -12.60 8.02 8.64
N ASN A 82 -13.25 7.73 9.77
CA ASN A 82 -13.22 8.59 10.95
C ASN A 82 -11.83 8.65 11.60
N ILE A 83 -11.09 7.54 11.63
CA ILE A 83 -9.71 7.50 12.10
C ILE A 83 -8.83 8.39 11.23
N ILE A 84 -8.84 8.20 9.91
CA ILE A 84 -8.05 9.02 8.96
C ILE A 84 -8.41 10.51 9.11
N LYS A 85 -9.72 10.81 9.19
CA LYS A 85 -10.18 12.19 9.34
C LYS A 85 -9.72 12.80 10.66
N ASN A 86 -9.83 12.09 11.78
CA ASN A 86 -9.44 12.60 13.09
C ASN A 86 -7.93 12.80 13.23
N GLU A 87 -7.12 11.92 12.64
CA GLU A 87 -5.65 12.01 12.67
C GLU A 87 -5.10 13.19 11.84
N LEU A 88 -5.84 13.61 10.81
CA LEU A 88 -5.39 14.60 9.82
C LEU A 88 -6.16 15.93 9.84
N LYS A 89 -7.35 16.03 10.48
CA LYS A 89 -8.19 17.25 10.48
C LYS A 89 -7.50 18.50 11.02
N ASP A 90 -6.58 18.33 11.95
CA ASP A 90 -5.86 19.44 12.59
C ASP A 90 -4.62 19.83 11.81
N TYR A 91 -4.27 19.05 10.78
CA TYR A 91 -3.04 19.23 10.01
C TYR A 91 -3.32 19.65 8.56
N LEU A 92 -4.35 19.06 7.92
CA LEU A 92 -4.77 19.41 6.56
C LEU A 92 -5.77 20.59 6.56
N VAL A 93 -5.59 21.53 5.62
CA VAL A 93 -6.53 22.64 5.34
C VAL A 93 -7.51 22.20 4.28
N THR A 94 -7.00 21.86 3.10
CA THR A 94 -7.78 21.36 1.96
C THR A 94 -7.09 20.17 1.31
N GLY A 95 -7.83 19.33 0.59
CA GLY A 95 -7.28 18.24 -0.21
C GLY A 95 -7.93 16.89 0.07
N SER A 96 -7.23 15.81 -0.27
CA SER A 96 -7.76 14.46 -0.05
C SER A 96 -6.68 13.41 0.18
N VAL A 97 -7.08 12.36 0.92
CA VAL A 97 -6.30 11.14 1.10
C VAL A 97 -6.99 10.02 0.34
N HIS A 98 -6.30 9.49 -0.65
CA HIS A 98 -6.72 8.35 -1.46
C HIS A 98 -6.19 7.05 -0.87
N LEU A 99 -7.07 6.07 -0.69
CA LEU A 99 -6.70 4.70 -0.33
C LEU A 99 -6.45 3.88 -1.59
N TRP A 100 -5.31 3.19 -1.61
CA TRP A 100 -4.97 2.17 -2.58
C TRP A 100 -4.71 0.85 -1.88
N TYR A 101 -5.21 -0.24 -2.44
CA TYR A 101 -4.97 -1.58 -1.88
C TYR A 101 -4.75 -2.61 -2.98
N GLY A 102 -4.00 -3.66 -2.67
CA GLY A 102 -3.81 -4.80 -3.56
C GLY A 102 -3.54 -6.06 -2.76
N GLU A 103 -4.11 -7.19 -3.17
CA GLU A 103 -3.83 -8.47 -2.52
C GLU A 103 -2.36 -8.85 -2.69
N VAL A 104 -1.70 -9.28 -1.61
CA VAL A 104 -0.34 -9.81 -1.67
C VAL A 104 -0.41 -11.22 -2.25
N LYS A 105 0.10 -11.37 -3.47
CA LYS A 105 0.13 -12.66 -4.17
C LYS A 105 1.54 -13.23 -4.19
N PRO A 106 1.74 -14.46 -3.68
CA PRO A 106 3.04 -15.12 -3.75
C PRO A 106 3.45 -15.32 -5.21
N CYS A 107 4.75 -15.27 -5.48
CA CYS A 107 5.36 -15.44 -6.80
C CYS A 107 5.03 -14.38 -7.86
N GLN A 108 4.25 -13.35 -7.53
CA GLN A 108 4.00 -12.21 -8.42
C GLN A 108 5.12 -11.17 -8.28
N SER A 109 5.61 -10.63 -9.40
CA SER A 109 6.69 -9.62 -9.40
C SER A 109 6.27 -8.34 -8.65
N ALA A 110 7.24 -7.60 -8.10
CA ALA A 110 6.97 -6.36 -7.40
C ALA A 110 6.25 -5.32 -8.29
N LEU A 111 6.67 -5.21 -9.55
CA LEU A 111 6.01 -4.38 -10.56
C LEU A 111 4.54 -4.77 -10.74
N ALA A 112 4.27 -6.05 -10.99
CA ALA A 112 2.90 -6.51 -11.23
C ALA A 112 2.03 -6.35 -9.98
N GLN A 113 2.59 -6.52 -8.77
CA GLN A 113 1.86 -6.28 -7.53
C GLN A 113 1.54 -4.78 -7.36
N ALA A 114 2.49 -3.87 -7.61
CA ALA A 114 2.27 -2.43 -7.57
C ALA A 114 1.21 -1.96 -8.60
N GLU A 115 1.26 -2.50 -9.82
CA GLU A 115 0.28 -2.21 -10.87
C GLU A 115 -1.12 -2.77 -10.57
N SER A 116 -1.20 -3.88 -9.83
CA SER A 116 -2.47 -4.48 -9.43
C SER A 116 -3.20 -3.70 -8.34
N MET A 117 -2.53 -2.75 -7.66
CA MET A 117 -3.14 -1.94 -6.61
C MET A 117 -4.23 -1.04 -7.17
N LYS A 118 -5.40 -1.06 -6.54
CA LYS A 118 -6.59 -0.32 -6.95
C LYS A 118 -6.91 0.80 -5.97
N GLN A 119 -7.31 1.95 -6.49
CA GLN A 119 -7.91 3.00 -5.68
C GLN A 119 -9.32 2.58 -5.32
N CYS A 120 -9.69 2.64 -4.06
CA CYS A 120 -11.02 2.20 -3.62
C CYS A 120 -11.75 3.20 -2.75
N ALA A 121 -11.06 4.20 -2.20
CA ALA A 121 -11.69 5.21 -1.37
C ALA A 121 -10.93 6.53 -1.39
N MET A 122 -11.62 7.57 -0.97
CA MET A 122 -11.09 8.90 -0.75
C MET A 122 -11.68 9.46 0.55
N VAL A 123 -10.84 10.10 1.35
CA VAL A 123 -11.25 10.94 2.49
C VAL A 123 -10.90 12.38 2.13
N GLY A 124 -11.92 13.23 1.96
CA GLY A 124 -11.76 14.64 1.63
C GLY A 124 -11.63 15.53 2.87
N PHE A 125 -10.80 16.57 2.75
CA PHE A 125 -10.56 17.60 3.76
C PHE A 125 -10.83 18.95 3.13
N GLY A 126 -11.79 19.71 3.69
CA GLY A 126 -12.17 21.02 3.15
C GLY A 126 -12.63 20.98 1.69
N ARG A 127 -12.83 22.15 1.10
CA ARG A 127 -12.97 22.30 -0.35
C ARG A 127 -11.62 22.72 -0.88
N TYR A 128 -11.10 22.03 -1.90
CA TYR A 128 -9.85 22.45 -2.54
C TYR A 128 -10.01 23.89 -3.04
N ASP A 129 -9.22 24.79 -2.47
CA ASP A 129 -9.12 26.18 -2.90
C ASP A 129 -7.78 26.34 -3.62
N PRO A 130 -7.77 26.60 -4.95
CA PRO A 130 -6.55 26.85 -5.70
C PRO A 130 -5.70 27.99 -5.14
N SER A 131 -6.30 28.90 -4.36
CA SER A 131 -5.61 29.99 -3.67
C SER A 131 -4.95 29.57 -2.34
N SER A 132 -5.18 28.34 -1.86
CA SER A 132 -4.64 27.82 -0.59
C SER A 132 -3.18 27.33 -0.66
N GLY A 133 -2.51 27.54 -1.81
CA GLY A 133 -1.11 27.19 -2.03
C GLY A 133 -0.91 25.89 -2.82
N THR A 134 0.36 25.54 -3.06
CA THR A 134 0.73 24.29 -3.75
C THR A 134 0.44 23.09 -2.85
N PRO A 135 -0.34 22.10 -3.31
CA PRO A 135 -0.62 20.94 -2.49
C PRO A 135 0.61 20.03 -2.36
N LEU A 136 0.81 19.50 -1.17
CA LEU A 136 1.88 18.57 -0.84
C LEU A 136 1.45 17.14 -1.14
N GLN A 137 2.38 16.37 -1.72
CA GLN A 137 2.16 14.96 -2.03
C GLN A 137 2.94 14.07 -1.08
N ALA A 138 2.23 13.26 -0.30
CA ALA A 138 2.84 12.23 0.54
C ALA A 138 2.20 10.86 0.25
N ILE A 139 3.02 9.81 0.36
CA ILE A 139 2.57 8.42 0.26
C ILE A 139 3.10 7.68 1.47
N ALA A 140 2.21 7.04 2.22
CA ALA A 140 2.59 6.01 3.17
C ALA A 140 2.20 4.65 2.63
N PHE A 141 3.04 3.64 2.85
CA PHE A 141 2.86 2.29 2.36
C PHE A 141 2.99 1.30 3.52
N THR A 142 2.18 0.25 3.53
CA THR A 142 2.30 -0.85 4.49
C THR A 142 1.81 -2.17 3.91
N ILE A 143 2.15 -3.27 4.57
CA ILE A 143 1.50 -4.57 4.39
C ILE A 143 0.63 -4.85 5.61
N THR A 144 -0.56 -5.38 5.37
CA THR A 144 -1.49 -5.73 6.44
C THR A 144 -1.10 -7.01 7.18
N GLY A 145 -1.66 -7.19 8.37
CA GLY A 145 -1.85 -8.52 8.95
C GLY A 145 -2.73 -9.41 8.06
N LYS A 146 -2.91 -10.68 8.43
CA LYS A 146 -3.87 -11.56 7.75
C LYS A 146 -5.30 -11.08 8.02
N LYS A 147 -6.12 -10.93 6.98
CA LYS A 147 -7.56 -10.69 7.09
C LYS A 147 -8.29 -12.00 7.43
N SER A 148 -9.58 -11.90 7.77
CA SER A 148 -10.48 -13.04 7.98
C SER A 148 -10.56 -14.02 6.80
N ASP A 149 -10.28 -13.58 5.58
CA ASP A 149 -10.19 -14.43 4.38
C ASP A 149 -8.84 -15.15 4.21
N GLY A 150 -7.93 -14.99 5.18
CA GLY A 150 -6.60 -15.57 5.20
C GLY A 150 -5.55 -14.83 4.37
N ARG A 151 -5.91 -13.73 3.68
CA ARG A 151 -5.04 -12.99 2.77
C ARG A 151 -4.37 -11.80 3.45
N ARG A 152 -3.27 -11.33 2.86
CA ARG A 152 -2.63 -10.06 3.21
C ARG A 152 -2.81 -9.08 2.06
N TYR A 153 -2.73 -7.80 2.37
CA TYR A 153 -2.86 -6.73 1.39
C TYR A 153 -1.70 -5.75 1.50
N TYR A 154 -1.29 -5.19 0.36
CA TYR A 154 -0.62 -3.92 0.33
C TYR A 154 -1.63 -2.81 0.52
N LEU A 155 -1.22 -1.80 1.26
CA LEU A 155 -1.95 -0.55 1.41
C LEU A 155 -1.05 0.61 1.08
N ALA A 156 -1.57 1.58 0.33
CA ALA A 156 -0.99 2.89 0.23
C ALA A 156 -2.01 4.00 0.53
N LEU A 157 -1.61 4.96 1.35
CA LEU A 157 -2.31 6.23 1.54
C LEU A 157 -1.58 7.28 0.72
N ARG A 158 -2.21 7.79 -0.35
CA ARG A 158 -1.68 8.88 -1.16
C ARG A 158 -2.46 10.15 -0.85
N THR A 159 -1.77 11.18 -0.40
CA THR A 159 -2.39 12.49 -0.15
C THR A 159 -1.97 13.49 -1.22
N ASP A 160 -2.91 14.38 -1.52
CA ASP A 160 -2.71 15.60 -2.30
C ASP A 160 -3.45 16.71 -1.54
N ALA A 161 -2.73 17.48 -0.72
CA ALA A 161 -3.34 18.37 0.26
C ALA A 161 -2.49 19.58 0.66
N THR A 162 -3.14 20.69 0.98
CA THR A 162 -2.53 21.86 1.60
C THR A 162 -2.57 21.73 3.13
N ILE A 163 -1.50 22.14 3.81
CA ILE A 163 -1.32 21.97 5.27
C ILE A 163 -1.46 23.31 6.00
N LYS A 164 -1.88 23.29 7.27
CA LYS A 164 -2.17 24.52 8.04
C LYS A 164 -0.91 25.36 8.26
N THR A 165 0.25 24.73 8.44
CA THR A 165 1.57 25.38 8.49
C THR A 165 2.64 24.28 8.38
N PRO A 166 3.64 24.37 7.47
CA PRO A 166 4.81 23.49 7.52
C PRO A 166 5.56 23.78 8.83
N GLN A 167 5.55 22.85 9.77
CA GLN A 167 6.46 22.93 10.90
C GLN A 167 7.79 22.36 10.42
N ASN A 168 8.72 23.26 10.08
CA ASN A 168 10.13 22.94 9.82
C ASN A 168 10.75 22.18 11.00
#